data_AF-A0A269PG27-F1
#
_entry.id   AF-A0A269PG27-F1
#
_cell.length_a   1.000
_cell.length_b   1.000
_cell.length_c   1.000
_cell.angle_alpha   90.00
_cell.angle_beta   90.00
_cell.angle_gamma   90.00
#
_symmetry.space_group_name_H-M   'P 1'
#
loop_
_entity.id
_entity.type
_entity.pdbx_description
1 polymer ?
#
loop_
_entity_poly.entity_id
_entity_poly.type
_entity_poly.pdbx_seq_one_letter_code
_entity_poly.pdbx_strand_id
1 'polypeptide(L)'
;MPRPDPRRPRDGQIDLFEDVPLKAPDKLTRGRHSDAMDVAIAAARERDLVDEIDKGLLTVLRSGAWALDSLESSDHHYGIAKLINPMVDALREARMTPDSRQAASDDAVATLLEELNADDDAATSHAENAR
;
A
#
# COMPACT_ATOMS: atom_id res chain seq x y z
N MET A 1 11.15 32.18 -31.63
CA MET A 1 11.11 31.68 -30.23
C MET A 1 10.24 30.44 -30.18
N PRO A 2 10.65 29.35 -29.52
CA PRO A 2 9.79 28.18 -29.34
C PRO A 2 8.56 28.55 -28.50
N ARG A 3 7.38 27.98 -28.82
CA ARG A 3 6.16 28.18 -28.03
C ARG A 3 6.36 27.58 -26.62
N PRO A 4 6.05 28.31 -25.55
CA PRO A 4 6.02 27.75 -24.20
C PRO A 4 5.03 26.59 -24.11
N ASP A 5 5.43 25.51 -23.45
CA ASP A 5 4.59 24.32 -23.23
C ASP A 5 3.40 24.68 -22.33
N PRO A 6 2.14 24.50 -22.79
CA PRO A 6 0.95 24.87 -22.03
C PRO A 6 0.70 24.00 -20.79
N ARG A 7 1.40 22.86 -20.64
CA ARG A 7 1.25 21.97 -19.46
C ARG A 7 2.30 22.20 -18.38
N ARG A 8 3.30 23.06 -18.62
CA ARG A 8 4.32 23.36 -17.63
C ARG A 8 3.83 24.44 -16.66
N PRO A 9 3.88 24.22 -15.33
CA PRO A 9 3.60 25.26 -14.35
C PRO A 9 4.50 26.47 -14.60
N ARG A 10 3.92 27.67 -14.58
CA ARG A 10 4.69 28.93 -14.66
C ARG A 10 5.23 29.31 -13.28
N ASP A 11 6.24 30.20 -13.25
CA ASP A 11 6.75 30.77 -12.00
C ASP A 11 5.59 31.36 -11.17
N GLY A 12 5.45 30.91 -9.92
CA GLY A 12 4.37 31.27 -9.01
C GLY A 12 3.08 30.42 -9.09
N GLN A 13 3.03 29.42 -9.98
CA GLN A 13 1.92 28.44 -10.03
C GLN A 13 2.26 27.10 -9.37
N ILE A 14 3.50 26.93 -8.89
CA ILE A 14 3.92 25.71 -8.18
C ILE A 14 3.03 25.49 -6.95
N ASP A 15 2.75 26.56 -6.21
CA ASP A 15 1.85 26.59 -5.05
C ASP A 15 0.39 26.19 -5.36
N LEU A 16 -0.03 26.17 -6.64
CA LEU A 16 -1.35 25.68 -7.04
C LEU A 16 -1.41 24.15 -7.21
N PHE A 17 -0.26 23.50 -7.33
CA PHE A 17 -0.13 22.06 -7.54
C PHE A 17 0.51 21.33 -6.35
N GLU A 18 1.06 22.08 -5.40
CA GLU A 18 1.60 21.55 -4.14
C GLU A 18 0.57 21.70 -3.02
N ASP A 19 0.09 20.57 -2.49
CA ASP A 19 -0.77 20.57 -1.31
C ASP A 19 0.05 21.03 -0.09
N VAL A 20 -0.11 22.30 0.27
CA VAL A 20 0.53 22.85 1.47
C VAL A 20 -0.05 22.16 2.70
N PRO A 21 0.78 21.53 3.55
CA PRO A 21 0.29 20.81 4.71
C PRO A 21 -0.48 21.75 5.67
N LEU A 22 -1.77 21.49 5.88
CA LEU A 22 -2.62 22.34 6.73
C LEU A 22 -2.39 22.00 8.21
N LYS A 23 -1.84 22.96 8.98
CA LYS A 23 -1.71 22.85 10.43
C LYS A 23 -2.95 23.41 11.12
N ALA A 24 -3.82 22.54 11.62
CA ALA A 24 -4.91 22.95 12.52
C ALA A 24 -4.43 22.85 13.98
N PRO A 25 -4.92 23.72 14.89
CA PRO A 25 -4.37 23.85 16.26
C PRO A 25 -4.39 22.58 17.13
N ASP A 26 -5.13 21.54 16.77
CA ASP A 26 -5.14 20.25 17.47
C ASP A 26 -5.02 19.04 16.52
N LYS A 27 -4.48 19.25 15.31
CA LYS A 27 -4.29 18.17 14.34
C LYS A 27 -2.84 18.09 13.91
N LEU A 28 -2.36 16.86 13.76
CA LEU A 28 -1.11 16.57 13.09
C LEU A 28 -1.12 17.22 11.71
N THR A 29 -0.08 17.97 11.37
CA THR A 29 0.10 18.55 10.04
C THR A 29 0.11 17.40 9.02
N ARG A 30 -0.92 17.32 8.16
CA ARG A 30 -1.01 16.27 7.12
C ARG A 30 -0.61 16.85 5.78
N GLY A 31 0.20 16.11 5.04
CA GLY A 31 0.61 16.44 3.68
C GLY A 31 0.28 15.32 2.70
N ARG A 32 0.88 15.40 1.51
CA ARG A 32 0.62 14.49 0.38
C ARG A 32 0.82 13.01 0.72
N HIS A 33 1.75 12.66 1.62
CA HIS A 33 2.02 11.27 1.97
C HIS A 33 0.91 10.71 2.86
N SER A 34 0.46 11.48 3.85
CA SER A 34 -0.69 11.10 4.68
C SER A 34 -1.96 10.89 3.86
N ASP A 35 -2.24 11.78 2.91
CA ASP A 35 -3.44 11.70 2.08
C ASP A 35 -3.38 10.50 1.12
N ALA A 36 -2.23 10.28 0.46
CA ALA A 36 -2.03 9.11 -0.39
C ALA A 36 -2.17 7.80 0.41
N MET A 37 -1.66 7.75 1.63
CA MET A 37 -1.79 6.57 2.51
C MET A 37 -3.24 6.33 2.90
N ASP A 38 -4.01 7.36 3.26
CA ASP A 38 -5.43 7.21 3.60
C ASP A 38 -6.25 6.71 2.40
N VAL A 39 -5.99 7.22 1.20
CA VAL A 39 -6.63 6.74 -0.05
C VAL A 39 -6.30 5.27 -0.29
N ALA A 40 -5.03 4.87 -0.14
CA ALA A 40 -4.63 3.48 -0.30
C ALA A 40 -5.27 2.54 0.72
N ILE A 41 -5.33 2.94 1.99
CA ILE A 41 -5.97 2.16 3.06
C ILE A 41 -7.49 2.06 2.83
N ALA A 42 -8.14 3.14 2.39
CA ALA A 42 -9.56 3.11 2.05
C ALA A 42 -9.84 2.15 0.90
N ALA A 43 -9.04 2.20 -0.17
CA ALA A 43 -9.16 1.29 -1.31
C ALA A 43 -8.86 -0.18 -0.93
N ALA A 44 -7.93 -0.42 -0.01
CA ALA A 44 -7.65 -1.77 0.49
C ALA A 44 -8.84 -2.32 1.30
N ARG A 45 -9.47 -1.49 2.13
CA ARG A 45 -10.68 -1.86 2.88
C ARG A 45 -11.88 -2.13 2.00
N GLU A 46 -12.10 -1.31 0.96
CA GLU A 46 -13.20 -1.51 0.01
C GLU A 46 -13.09 -2.84 -0.76
N ARG A 47 -11.87 -3.37 -0.85
CA ARG A 47 -11.57 -4.63 -1.55
C ARG A 47 -11.38 -5.82 -0.59
N ASP A 48 -11.71 -5.65 0.68
CA ASP A 48 -11.51 -6.66 1.74
C ASP A 48 -10.08 -7.23 1.77
N LEU A 49 -9.07 -6.40 1.43
CA LEU A 49 -7.66 -6.79 1.44
C LEU A 49 -7.01 -6.66 2.83
N VAL A 50 -7.65 -5.93 3.72
CA VAL A 50 -7.17 -5.66 5.08
C VAL A 50 -8.33 -5.75 6.06
N ASP A 51 -8.09 -6.42 7.18
CA ASP A 51 -9.08 -6.71 8.19
C ASP A 51 -8.93 -5.81 9.43
N GLU A 52 -9.86 -5.97 10.36
CA GLU A 52 -9.83 -5.34 11.67
C GLU A 52 -8.57 -5.69 12.48
N ILE A 53 -8.02 -6.89 12.27
CA ILE A 53 -6.77 -7.35 12.90
C ILE A 53 -5.57 -6.51 12.42
N ASP A 54 -5.61 -6.02 11.18
CA ASP A 54 -4.54 -5.22 10.58
C ASP A 54 -4.52 -3.77 11.07
N LYS A 55 -5.52 -3.34 11.86
CA LYS A 55 -5.62 -1.95 12.37
C LYS A 55 -4.34 -1.47 13.05
N GLY A 56 -3.63 -2.35 13.75
CA GLY A 56 -2.35 -2.02 14.36
C GLY A 56 -1.32 -1.57 13.31
N LEU A 57 -1.10 -2.39 12.29
CA LEU A 57 -0.16 -2.12 11.20
C LEU A 57 -0.58 -0.92 10.35
N LEU A 58 -1.88 -0.77 10.07
CA LEU A 58 -2.42 0.40 9.35
C LEU A 58 -2.17 1.71 10.10
N THR A 59 -2.15 1.68 11.44
CA THR A 59 -1.84 2.87 12.26
C THR A 59 -0.35 3.22 12.18
N VAL A 60 0.53 2.21 12.16
CA VAL A 60 1.97 2.40 11.93
C VAL A 60 2.20 3.03 10.55
N LEU A 61 1.55 2.51 9.51
CA LEU A 61 1.63 3.08 8.15
C LEU A 61 1.18 4.55 8.09
N ARG A 62 0.09 4.91 8.77
CA ARG A 62 -0.32 6.31 8.90
C ARG A 62 0.71 7.17 9.62
N SER A 63 1.32 6.65 10.68
CA SER A 63 2.34 7.38 11.45
C SER A 63 3.60 7.64 10.62
N GLY A 64 4.01 6.68 9.80
CA GLY A 64 5.15 6.84 8.90
C GLY A 64 4.86 7.79 7.74
N ALA A 65 3.65 7.75 7.18
CA ALA A 65 3.20 8.72 6.18
C ALA A 65 3.23 10.16 6.73
N TRP A 66 2.75 10.35 7.96
CA TRP A 66 2.86 11.63 8.65
C TRP A 66 4.31 12.05 8.91
N ALA A 67 5.18 11.11 9.31
CA ALA A 67 6.59 11.41 9.51
C ALA A 67 7.28 11.87 8.21
N LEU A 68 6.90 11.29 7.06
CA LEU A 68 7.37 11.73 5.75
C LEU A 68 6.93 13.18 5.44
N ASP A 69 5.66 13.51 5.68
CA ASP A 69 5.17 14.89 5.51
C ASP A 69 5.93 15.87 6.42
N SER A 70 6.16 15.49 7.68
CA SER A 70 6.90 16.31 8.64
C SER A 70 8.35 16.54 8.21
N LEU A 71 9.02 15.51 7.66
CA LEU A 71 10.40 15.61 7.21
C LEU A 71 10.52 16.42 5.92
N GLU A 72 9.56 16.29 5.01
CA GLU A 72 9.46 17.09 3.80
C GLU A 72 9.30 18.58 4.15
N SER A 73 8.40 18.92 5.07
CA SER A 73 8.21 20.31 5.51
C SER A 73 9.39 20.89 6.30
N SER A 74 10.26 20.05 6.84
CA SER A 74 11.40 20.46 7.68
C SER A 74 12.74 20.46 6.94
N ASP A 75 12.77 20.17 5.63
CA ASP A 75 13.99 20.09 4.81
C ASP A 75 15.00 19.00 5.25
N HIS A 76 14.53 17.98 5.99
CA HIS A 76 15.36 16.88 6.50
C HIS A 76 15.39 15.69 5.52
N HIS A 77 15.90 15.90 4.31
CA HIS A 77 15.87 14.90 3.23
C HIS A 77 16.48 13.54 3.60
N TYR A 78 17.53 13.52 4.43
CA TYR A 78 18.16 12.26 4.84
C TYR A 78 17.24 11.42 5.76
N GLY A 79 16.34 12.05 6.50
CA GLY A 79 15.33 11.35 7.29
C GLY A 79 14.34 10.60 6.40
N ILE A 80 13.96 11.18 5.26
CA ILE A 80 13.04 10.58 4.29
C ILE A 80 13.62 9.26 3.77
N ALA A 81 14.89 9.27 3.35
CA ALA A 81 15.57 8.09 2.80
C ALA A 81 15.58 6.90 3.78
N LYS A 82 15.67 7.16 5.09
CA LYS A 82 15.64 6.12 6.12
C LYS A 82 14.27 5.49 6.31
N LEU A 83 13.20 6.21 5.99
CA LEU A 83 11.83 5.73 6.16
C LEU A 83 11.34 4.94 4.94
N ILE A 84 11.93 5.11 3.76
CA ILE A 84 11.47 4.44 2.53
C ILE A 84 11.44 2.92 2.69
N ASN A 85 12.56 2.28 3.06
CA ASN A 85 12.61 0.81 3.15
C ASN A 85 11.67 0.26 4.25
N PRO A 86 11.70 0.77 5.50
CA PRO A 86 10.74 0.33 6.53
C PRO A 86 9.28 0.51 6.14
N MET A 87 8.95 1.57 5.40
CA MET A 87 7.58 1.81 4.92
C MET A 87 7.18 0.82 3.83
N VAL A 88 8.08 0.51 2.89
CA VAL A 88 7.84 -0.50 1.86
C VAL A 88 7.67 -1.89 2.47
N ASP A 89 8.47 -2.21 3.49
CA ASP A 89 8.35 -3.48 4.21
C ASP A 89 7.02 -3.56 4.96
N ALA A 90 6.62 -2.52 5.68
CA ALA A 90 5.32 -2.45 6.34
C ALA A 90 4.14 -2.58 5.35
N LEU A 91 4.26 -1.96 4.15
CA LEU A 91 3.26 -2.11 3.08
C LEU A 91 3.23 -3.54 2.52
N ARG A 92 4.38 -4.21 2.43
CA ARG A 92 4.47 -5.60 1.98
C ARG A 92 3.80 -6.54 2.98
N GLU A 93 4.06 -6.36 4.27
CA GLU A 93 3.43 -7.15 5.34
C GLU A 93 1.91 -6.92 5.38
N ALA A 94 1.46 -5.69 5.13
CA ALA A 94 0.03 -5.38 5.00
C ALA A 94 -0.60 -5.86 3.68
N ARG A 95 0.15 -6.57 2.82
CA ARG A 95 -0.27 -7.00 1.47
C ARG A 95 -0.73 -5.86 0.55
N MET A 96 -0.20 -4.66 0.79
CA MET A 96 -0.55 -3.44 0.06
C MET A 96 0.36 -3.19 -1.15
N THR A 97 1.38 -4.03 -1.40
CA THR A 97 2.23 -3.95 -2.61
C THR A 97 1.75 -4.89 -3.73
N PRO A 98 1.97 -4.56 -5.01
CA PRO A 98 1.62 -5.46 -6.12
C PRO A 98 2.20 -6.87 -5.96
N ASP A 99 3.49 -6.97 -5.67
CA ASP A 99 4.20 -8.23 -5.52
C ASP A 99 3.60 -9.09 -4.39
N SER A 100 3.29 -8.49 -3.24
CA SER A 100 2.70 -9.21 -2.11
C SER A 100 1.31 -9.79 -2.43
N ARG A 101 0.54 -9.14 -3.30
CA ARG A 101 -0.77 -9.65 -3.73
C ARG A 101 -0.67 -10.76 -4.77
N GLN A 102 0.32 -10.65 -5.65
CA GLN A 102 0.56 -11.67 -6.66
C GLN A 102 1.00 -12.99 -6.01
N ALA A 103 1.96 -12.93 -5.07
CA ALA A 103 2.40 -14.10 -4.32
C ALA A 103 1.22 -14.79 -3.58
N ALA A 104 0.35 -14.02 -2.91
CA ALA A 104 -0.82 -14.58 -2.24
C ALA A 104 -1.81 -15.25 -3.21
N SER A 105 -1.90 -14.77 -4.45
CA SER A 105 -2.76 -15.38 -5.48
C SER A 105 -2.16 -16.68 -6.01
N ASP A 106 -0.85 -16.70 -6.24
CA ASP A 106 -0.13 -17.88 -6.73
C ASP A 106 -0.17 -19.02 -5.69
N ASP A 107 0.00 -18.71 -4.40
CA ASP A 107 -0.12 -19.67 -3.30
C ASP A 107 -1.54 -20.27 -3.23
N ALA A 108 -2.58 -19.45 -3.35
CA ALA A 108 -3.97 -19.92 -3.36
C ALA A 108 -4.26 -20.83 -4.55
N VAL A 109 -3.72 -20.51 -5.74
CA VAL A 109 -3.85 -21.35 -6.93
C VAL A 109 -3.13 -22.68 -6.73
N ALA A 110 -1.93 -22.68 -6.15
CA ALA A 110 -1.18 -23.90 -5.86
C ALA A 110 -1.95 -24.81 -4.89
N THR A 111 -2.49 -24.27 -3.80
CA THR A 111 -3.31 -25.03 -2.84
C THR A 111 -4.55 -25.62 -3.52
N LEU A 112 -5.27 -24.85 -4.33
CA LEU A 112 -6.44 -25.35 -5.06
C LEU A 112 -6.09 -26.50 -6.02
N LEU A 113 -4.92 -26.43 -6.69
CA LEU A 113 -4.46 -27.51 -7.58
C LEU A 113 -4.06 -28.77 -6.79
N GLU A 114 -3.48 -28.62 -5.60
CA GLU A 114 -3.16 -29.74 -4.72
C GLU A 114 -4.45 -30.41 -4.21
N GLU A 115 -5.44 -29.64 -3.79
CA GLU A 115 -6.75 -30.14 -3.34
C GLU A 115 -7.48 -30.91 -4.46
N LEU A 116 -7.48 -30.37 -5.69
CA LEU A 116 -8.10 -31.03 -6.84
C LEU A 116 -7.43 -32.37 -7.19
N ASN A 117 -6.10 -32.45 -7.13
CA ASN A 117 -5.40 -33.70 -7.37
C ASN A 117 -5.63 -34.72 -6.24
N ALA A 118 -5.70 -34.25 -4.98
CA ALA A 118 -5.96 -35.12 -3.83
C ALA A 118 -7.36 -35.74 -3.87
N ASP A 119 -8.39 -35.01 -4.33
CA ASP A 119 -9.75 -35.53 -4.49
C ASP A 119 -9.84 -36.60 -5.61
N ASP A 120 -9.06 -36.47 -6.69
CA ASP A 120 -9.05 -37.44 -7.80
C ASP A 120 -8.32 -38.76 -7.41
N ASP A 121 -7.26 -38.66 -6.60
CA ASP A 121 -6.55 -39.81 -6.02
C ASP A 121 -7.38 -40.53 -4.91
N ALA A 122 -8.20 -39.79 -4.17
CA ALA A 122 -9.13 -40.38 -3.19
C ALA A 122 -10.27 -41.16 -3.86
N ALA A 123 -10.78 -40.68 -5.01
CA ALA A 123 -11.82 -41.36 -5.77
C ALA A 123 -11.34 -42.68 -6.41
N THR A 124 -10.09 -42.73 -6.87
CA THR A 124 -9.48 -43.94 -7.47
C THR A 124 -9.11 -45.00 -6.44
N SER A 125 -8.60 -44.61 -5.27
CA SER A 125 -8.25 -45.55 -4.19
C SER A 125 -9.47 -46.22 -3.50
N HIS A 126 -10.64 -45.57 -3.49
CA HIS A 126 -11.89 -46.20 -3.04
C HIS A 126 -12.47 -47.21 -4.03
N ALA A 127 -12.22 -47.05 -5.33
CA ALA A 127 -12.69 -47.97 -6.36
C ALA A 127 -11.89 -49.30 -6.39
N GLU A 128 -10.61 -49.27 -6.02
CA GLU A 128 -9.77 -50.49 -5.97
C GLU A 128 -9.99 -51.37 -4.74
N ASN A 129 -10.37 -50.80 -3.58
CA ASN A 129 -10.62 -51.56 -2.34
C ASN A 129 -11.99 -52.25 -2.27
N ALA A 130 -12.83 -52.12 -3.31
CA ALA A 130 -14.17 -52.70 -3.38
C ALA A 130 -14.27 -53.97 -4.26
N ARG A 131 -13.14 -54.58 -4.64
CA ARG A 131 -13.05 -55.84 -5.38
C ARG A 131 -12.43 -56.94 -4.53
#